data_AF-Q57WV9-F1
#
_entry.id   AF-Q57WV9-F1
#
_cell.length_a   1.000
_cell.length_b   1.000
_cell.length_c   1.000
_cell.angle_alpha   90.00
_cell.angle_beta   90.00
_cell.angle_gamma   90.00
#
_symmetry.space_group_name_H-M   'P 1'
#
loop_
_entity.id
_entity.type
_entity.pdbx_description
1 polymer ?
#
loop_
_entity_poly.entity_id
_entity_poly.type
_entity_poly.pdbx_seq_one_letter_code
_entity_poly.pdbx_strand_id
1 'polypeptide(L)'
;MSVLSEWRREWTTEAHAHRQRLTKNALQRNLREDVQRRVTSSSVSSSIAVVDCCWSRGQCPCDTTPSVTTALAPYLFCALEDGVVCVINTSNFAKTYLFEDDSLHRREKERAGRKETTPQHDTQRDRLVAIDCFPLQQKPKREVTATKQVAGQPTVADSEVISLLCTVVDGFVCTFTIDAVTISRARSHSLKASNVCRAIKLPADTDLSDRGSWKTFSIRFSQQGSRIIVLATSTGPPTRNPTAFSNTAGSRAGLIYTTFLCVLKRQENDANGVYAVEKQWTKVLPPNGDTTTELLCVTWWDDEESVILVVWSDGTVCLMDVALSTIAQSVMFSSAEDLRPGRVVKAVASPPSFQGAPASRTSTSTPSAVSATVTSGTSNCSRPTGLLAVVVDENIIVQFAVHSSLHKNEPTSSEEPPLKTQKVESPSQGEMDSPTLTLEPGPQTHCSEDIPIGDIAIFDCLLPHTLCVLLESGALLILDGTTVEILYQRQLSRLFPSKVTRRATSGADGGSNDKRSGNSRECSFLLRPKDRPLTMCILEHNTAVILRAS
;
A
#
# COMPACT_ATOMS: atom_id res chain seq x y z
N MET A 1 -14.18 -34.84 -28.75
CA MET A 1 -14.04 -33.84 -27.67
C MET A 1 -13.58 -32.53 -28.31
N SER A 2 -14.06 -31.37 -27.87
CA SER A 2 -13.73 -30.10 -28.53
C SER A 2 -12.49 -29.46 -27.89
N VAL A 3 -11.66 -28.79 -28.70
CA VAL A 3 -10.48 -28.03 -28.27
C VAL A 3 -10.83 -27.02 -27.16
N LEU A 4 -12.05 -26.47 -27.16
CA LEU A 4 -12.56 -25.59 -26.09
C LEU A 4 -12.67 -26.29 -24.72
N SER A 5 -12.98 -27.58 -24.69
CA SER A 5 -13.03 -28.36 -23.45
C SER A 5 -11.66 -28.75 -22.92
N GLU A 6 -10.65 -28.88 -23.79
CA GLU A 6 -9.24 -29.04 -23.40
C GLU A 6 -8.67 -27.71 -22.89
N TRP A 7 -8.96 -26.59 -23.56
CA TRP A 7 -8.51 -25.27 -23.12
C TRP A 7 -9.07 -24.92 -21.74
N ARG A 8 -10.37 -25.10 -21.49
CA ARG A 8 -10.94 -24.90 -20.14
C ARG A 8 -10.31 -25.79 -19.06
N ARG A 9 -9.76 -26.96 -19.43
CA ARG A 9 -9.08 -27.87 -18.50
C ARG A 9 -7.64 -27.49 -18.20
N GLU A 10 -6.96 -26.80 -19.12
CA GLU A 10 -5.53 -26.49 -18.99
C GLU A 10 -5.23 -25.21 -18.19
N TRP A 11 -6.18 -24.28 -18.02
CA TRP A 11 -5.88 -22.98 -17.38
C TRP A 11 -5.68 -23.02 -15.88
N THR A 12 -6.39 -23.91 -15.20
CA THR A 12 -6.30 -24.08 -13.76
C THR A 12 -5.85 -25.48 -13.47
N THR A 13 -4.70 -25.61 -12.81
CA THR A 13 -4.30 -26.92 -12.29
C THR A 13 -5.41 -27.46 -11.40
N GLU A 14 -5.58 -28.78 -11.35
CA GLU A 14 -6.52 -29.41 -10.41
C GLU A 14 -6.25 -28.96 -8.97
N ALA A 15 -4.98 -28.71 -8.63
CA ALA A 15 -4.55 -28.13 -7.36
C ALA A 15 -5.08 -26.70 -7.15
N HIS A 16 -5.03 -25.82 -8.16
CA HIS A 16 -5.60 -24.48 -8.08
C HIS A 16 -7.13 -24.53 -7.95
N ALA A 17 -7.82 -25.33 -8.77
CA ALA A 17 -9.27 -25.51 -8.68
C ALA A 17 -9.71 -26.09 -7.31
N HIS A 18 -8.92 -27.01 -6.74
CA HIS A 18 -9.15 -27.51 -5.39
C HIS A 18 -8.98 -26.41 -4.33
N ARG A 19 -7.90 -25.61 -4.40
CA ARG A 19 -7.68 -24.46 -3.51
C ARG A 19 -8.79 -23.42 -3.63
N GLN A 20 -9.29 -23.14 -4.84
CA GLN A 20 -10.45 -22.26 -5.05
C GLN A 20 -11.69 -22.79 -4.31
N ARG A 21 -12.01 -24.09 -4.45
CA ARG A 21 -13.16 -24.70 -3.74
C ARG A 21 -13.01 -24.60 -2.22
N LEU A 22 -11.82 -24.87 -1.69
CA LEU A 22 -11.53 -24.73 -0.25
C LEU A 22 -11.66 -23.27 0.20
N THR A 23 -11.15 -22.33 -0.60
CA THR A 23 -11.22 -20.89 -0.31
C THR A 23 -12.66 -20.41 -0.32
N LYS A 24 -13.45 -20.71 -1.36
CA LYS A 24 -14.90 -20.40 -1.43
C LYS A 24 -15.62 -20.88 -0.17
N ASN A 25 -15.40 -22.13 0.23
CA ASN A 25 -15.97 -22.71 1.45
C ASN A 25 -15.51 -21.99 2.74
N ALA A 26 -14.23 -21.65 2.84
CA ALA A 26 -13.67 -20.95 3.99
C ALA A 26 -14.22 -19.51 4.11
N LEU A 27 -14.28 -18.76 3.01
CA LEU A 27 -14.82 -17.40 2.96
C LEU A 27 -16.30 -17.39 3.40
N GLN A 28 -17.13 -18.30 2.84
CA GLN A 28 -18.56 -18.41 3.18
C GLN A 28 -18.82 -18.80 4.64
N ARG A 29 -17.91 -19.58 5.26
CA ARG A 29 -18.02 -19.96 6.67
C ARG A 29 -17.56 -18.83 7.57
N ASN A 30 -16.41 -18.22 7.26
CA ASN A 30 -15.74 -17.31 8.18
C ASN A 30 -16.35 -15.91 8.13
N LEU A 31 -16.64 -15.35 6.96
CA LEU A 31 -17.06 -13.95 6.83
C LEU A 31 -18.57 -13.77 7.02
N ARG A 32 -19.10 -14.20 8.16
CA ARG A 32 -20.55 -14.11 8.47
C ARG A 32 -20.87 -12.96 9.39
N GLU A 33 -20.09 -12.78 10.44
CA GLU A 33 -20.31 -11.70 11.39
C GLU A 33 -19.71 -10.39 10.86
N ASP A 34 -20.46 -9.30 11.03
CA ASP A 34 -19.92 -7.95 10.94
C ASP A 34 -20.15 -7.24 12.27
N VAL A 35 -19.11 -6.56 12.75
CA VAL A 35 -19.19 -5.72 13.94
C VAL A 35 -18.82 -4.31 13.54
N GLN A 36 -19.71 -3.37 13.85
CA GLN A 36 -19.49 -1.96 13.59
C GLN A 36 -18.93 -1.27 14.82
N ARG A 37 -17.85 -0.50 14.64
CA ARG A 37 -17.23 0.28 15.70
C ARG A 37 -16.92 1.68 15.22
N ARG A 38 -17.46 2.67 15.92
CA ARG A 38 -17.17 4.07 15.66
C ARG A 38 -15.78 4.47 16.18
N VAL A 39 -14.96 4.97 15.26
CA VAL A 39 -13.62 5.52 15.47
C VAL A 39 -13.69 7.03 15.70
N THR A 40 -14.37 7.45 16.76
CA THR A 40 -14.28 8.85 17.26
C THR A 40 -13.28 8.91 18.40
N SER A 41 -12.61 10.04 18.64
CA SER A 41 -11.94 10.29 19.92
C SER A 41 -12.93 10.66 21.04
N SER A 42 -12.46 10.72 22.29
CA SER A 42 -13.20 11.31 23.42
C SER A 42 -13.49 12.80 23.25
N SER A 43 -12.62 13.49 22.53
CA SER A 43 -12.56 14.95 22.34
C SER A 43 -13.08 15.43 20.99
N VAL A 44 -13.27 14.52 20.04
CA VAL A 44 -13.39 14.86 18.62
C VAL A 44 -14.85 14.93 18.14
N SER A 45 -15.12 15.95 17.33
CA SER A 45 -16.35 16.13 16.57
C SER A 45 -16.71 14.88 15.75
N SER A 46 -18.01 14.60 15.63
CA SER A 46 -18.55 13.58 14.73
C SER A 46 -18.14 13.74 13.26
N SER A 47 -17.58 14.90 12.91
CA SER A 47 -17.12 15.29 11.58
C SER A 47 -15.73 14.80 11.19
N ILE A 48 -14.91 14.30 12.13
CA ILE A 48 -13.56 13.80 11.79
C ILE A 48 -13.68 12.40 11.21
N ALA A 49 -13.07 12.21 10.04
CA ALA A 49 -12.97 10.93 9.36
C ALA A 49 -11.65 10.20 9.69
N VAL A 50 -11.64 8.90 9.47
CA VAL A 50 -10.41 8.10 9.36
C VAL A 50 -9.87 8.25 7.94
N VAL A 51 -8.66 8.77 7.78
CA VAL A 51 -8.06 9.04 6.46
C VAL A 51 -7.28 7.83 5.94
N ASP A 52 -6.62 7.08 6.82
CA ASP A 52 -5.89 5.88 6.48
C ASP A 52 -5.89 4.89 7.65
N CYS A 53 -5.64 3.62 7.37
CA CYS A 53 -5.45 2.62 8.41
C CYS A 53 -4.57 1.46 7.97
N CYS A 54 -3.94 0.82 8.95
CA CYS A 54 -3.11 -0.36 8.76
C CYS A 54 -3.33 -1.37 9.90
N TRP A 55 -3.20 -2.66 9.56
CA TRP A 55 -3.18 -3.73 10.54
C TRP A 55 -1.81 -3.85 11.18
N SER A 56 -1.76 -4.11 12.49
CA SER A 56 -0.54 -4.61 13.11
C SER A 56 -0.15 -5.94 12.45
N ARG A 57 1.00 -5.94 11.76
CA ARG A 57 1.53 -7.13 11.11
C ARG A 57 2.11 -8.07 12.19
N GLY A 58 1.78 -9.35 12.12
CA GLY A 58 2.53 -10.37 12.86
C GLY A 58 3.89 -10.61 12.19
N GLN A 59 4.82 -11.26 12.87
CA GLN A 59 6.02 -11.76 12.19
C GLN A 59 5.63 -12.85 11.20
N CYS A 60 6.17 -12.76 9.98
CA CYS A 60 6.38 -13.92 9.13
C CYS A 60 7.77 -14.47 9.49
N PRO A 61 7.89 -15.59 10.24
CA PRO A 61 9.20 -16.22 10.38
C PRO A 61 9.63 -16.74 9.01
N CYS A 62 10.66 -16.13 8.40
CA CYS A 62 11.32 -16.66 7.21
C CYS A 62 12.09 -17.96 7.47
N ASP A 63 12.09 -18.48 8.71
CA ASP A 63 12.68 -19.77 9.03
C ASP A 63 11.65 -20.88 8.82
N THR A 64 12.02 -21.82 7.94
CA THR A 64 11.33 -23.00 7.35
C THR A 64 10.48 -23.93 8.23
N THR A 65 9.96 -23.49 9.37
CA THR A 65 8.94 -24.18 10.15
C THR A 65 7.69 -23.31 10.28
N PRO A 66 6.53 -23.71 9.73
CA PRO A 66 5.26 -23.05 9.99
C PRO A 66 4.75 -23.44 11.40
N SER A 67 5.58 -23.29 12.43
CA SER A 67 5.14 -23.43 13.82
C SER A 67 4.57 -22.10 14.27
N VAL A 68 3.27 -21.93 14.03
CA VAL A 68 2.41 -20.93 14.69
C VAL A 68 2.99 -19.52 14.65
N THR A 69 2.75 -18.80 13.54
CA THR A 69 2.83 -17.33 13.50
C THR A 69 2.18 -16.78 14.77
N THR A 70 3.00 -16.30 15.70
CA THR A 70 2.57 -15.73 16.98
C THR A 70 1.40 -14.79 16.73
N ALA A 71 0.25 -15.14 17.31
CA ALA A 71 -1.01 -14.40 17.36
C ALA A 71 -0.94 -13.01 16.72
N LEU A 72 -1.32 -12.91 15.43
CA LEU A 72 -1.34 -11.65 14.71
C LEU A 72 -2.07 -10.61 15.53
N ALA A 73 -1.38 -9.54 15.89
CA ALA A 73 -1.88 -8.65 16.92
C ALA A 73 -3.26 -8.10 16.53
N PRO A 74 -4.21 -8.02 17.48
CA PRO A 74 -5.58 -7.63 17.19
C PRO A 74 -5.71 -6.12 16.95
N TYR A 75 -4.63 -5.40 16.65
CA TYR A 75 -4.67 -3.96 16.59
C TYR A 75 -4.81 -3.46 15.15
N LEU A 76 -5.82 -2.62 14.94
CA LEU A 76 -5.97 -1.78 13.75
C LEU A 76 -5.58 -0.36 14.13
N PHE A 77 -4.60 0.21 13.44
CA PHE A 77 -4.19 1.59 13.61
C PHE A 77 -4.93 2.46 12.60
N CYS A 78 -5.62 3.50 13.08
CA CYS A 78 -6.42 4.41 12.27
C CYS A 78 -5.86 5.83 12.43
N ALA A 79 -5.51 6.45 11.31
CA ALA A 79 -5.09 7.85 11.26
C ALA A 79 -6.33 8.73 11.03
N LEU A 80 -6.53 9.74 11.89
CA LEU A 80 -7.67 10.66 11.83
C LEU A 80 -7.28 11.96 11.12
N GLU A 81 -8.26 12.65 10.53
CA GLU A 81 -8.05 13.92 9.79
C GLU A 81 -7.36 15.03 10.60
N ASP A 82 -7.39 14.97 11.93
CA ASP A 82 -6.74 15.92 12.84
C ASP A 82 -5.32 15.51 13.25
N GLY A 83 -4.78 14.43 12.68
CA GLY A 83 -3.46 13.90 13.00
C GLY A 83 -3.43 12.98 14.24
N VAL A 84 -4.56 12.75 14.90
CA VAL A 84 -4.65 11.78 16.00
C VAL A 84 -4.58 10.37 15.44
N VAL A 85 -3.87 9.48 16.15
CA VAL A 85 -3.88 8.05 15.85
C VAL A 85 -4.77 7.32 16.86
N CYS A 86 -5.78 6.63 16.35
CA CYS A 86 -6.65 5.76 17.12
C CYS A 86 -6.24 4.29 16.91
N VAL A 87 -5.95 3.59 18.00
CA VAL A 87 -5.68 2.16 17.99
C VAL A 87 -6.96 1.43 18.43
N ILE A 88 -7.46 0.54 17.58
CA ILE A 88 -8.61 -0.32 17.86
C ILE A 88 -8.11 -1.72 18.13
N ASN A 89 -8.38 -2.24 19.34
CA ASN A 89 -8.25 -3.66 19.59
C ASN A 89 -9.47 -4.37 18.99
N THR A 90 -9.30 -5.17 17.94
CA THR A 90 -10.40 -5.85 17.24
C THR A 90 -10.93 -7.09 17.95
N SER A 91 -10.29 -7.52 19.04
CA SER A 91 -10.82 -8.59 19.91
C SER A 91 -11.88 -8.06 20.89
N ASN A 92 -11.70 -6.86 21.45
CA ASN A 92 -12.61 -6.29 22.46
C ASN A 92 -13.17 -4.90 22.11
N PHE A 93 -12.79 -4.35 20.96
CA PHE A 93 -13.14 -3.02 20.44
C PHE A 93 -12.77 -1.85 21.36
N ALA A 94 -11.83 -2.05 22.28
CA ALA A 94 -11.23 -0.98 23.06
C ALA A 94 -10.48 -0.02 22.14
N LYS A 95 -10.57 1.27 22.45
CA LYS A 95 -9.92 2.36 21.72
C LYS A 95 -8.84 2.96 22.60
N THR A 96 -7.68 3.20 22.01
CA THR A 96 -6.57 3.92 22.64
C THR A 96 -6.15 5.04 21.69
N TYR A 97 -6.15 6.28 22.16
CA TYR A 97 -5.70 7.43 21.37
C TYR A 97 -4.24 7.74 21.69
N LEU A 98 -3.48 8.04 20.64
CA LEU A 98 -2.12 8.56 20.71
C LEU A 98 -2.13 10.03 20.29
N PHE A 99 -1.27 10.83 20.92
CA PHE A 99 -1.14 12.27 20.68
C PHE A 99 -2.38 13.12 21.00
N GLU A 100 -3.31 12.61 21.81
CA GLU A 100 -4.37 13.45 22.37
C GLU A 100 -3.69 14.50 23.28
N ASP A 101 -3.67 15.75 22.82
CA ASP A 101 -3.17 16.88 23.60
C ASP A 101 -4.31 17.41 24.48
N ASP A 102 -4.14 17.33 25.80
CA ASP A 102 -5.05 17.97 26.76
C ASP A 102 -5.18 19.49 26.50
N SER A 103 -4.23 20.10 25.78
CA SER A 103 -4.32 21.50 25.38
C SER A 103 -5.45 21.77 24.37
N LEU A 104 -5.82 20.80 23.51
CA LEU A 104 -7.00 20.92 22.64
C LEU A 104 -8.28 20.96 23.47
N HIS A 105 -8.38 20.11 24.51
CA HIS A 105 -9.48 20.16 25.48
C HIS A 105 -9.58 21.54 26.16
N ARG A 106 -8.43 22.13 26.52
CA ARG A 106 -8.41 23.47 27.13
C ARG A 106 -8.77 24.56 26.13
N ARG A 107 -8.27 24.49 24.89
CA ARG A 107 -8.55 25.48 23.83
C ARG A 107 -10.00 25.44 23.36
N GLU A 108 -10.63 24.28 23.26
CA GLU A 108 -12.05 24.20 22.88
C GLU A 108 -12.95 24.75 24.00
N LYS A 109 -12.61 24.44 25.27
CA LYS A 109 -13.27 25.02 26.45
C LYS A 109 -13.06 26.54 26.55
N GLU A 110 -11.87 27.05 26.18
CA GLU A 110 -11.58 28.50 26.14
C GLU A 110 -12.24 29.19 24.93
N ARG A 111 -12.33 28.52 23.76
CA ARG A 111 -13.01 29.02 22.54
C ARG A 111 -14.51 29.12 22.72
N ALA A 112 -15.12 28.24 23.52
CA ALA A 112 -16.52 28.40 23.94
C ALA A 112 -16.77 29.74 24.68
N GLY A 113 -15.73 30.38 25.22
CA GLY A 113 -15.82 31.64 25.97
C GLY A 113 -15.41 32.93 25.24
N ARG A 114 -14.75 32.89 24.07
CA ARG A 114 -14.32 34.11 23.35
C ARG A 114 -14.55 34.02 21.85
N LYS A 115 -15.47 34.85 21.34
CA LYS A 115 -15.70 35.13 19.91
C LYS A 115 -14.56 35.99 19.36
N GLU A 116 -13.39 35.39 19.14
CA GLU A 116 -12.33 36.02 18.36
C GLU A 116 -11.54 34.93 17.64
N THR A 117 -12.10 34.46 16.53
CA THR A 117 -11.37 33.57 15.61
C THR A 117 -10.53 34.46 14.71
N THR A 118 -9.28 34.70 15.08
CA THR A 118 -8.27 34.68 14.02
C THR A 118 -8.36 33.29 13.39
N PRO A 119 -8.58 33.16 12.07
CA PRO A 119 -8.51 31.85 11.43
C PRO A 119 -7.10 31.35 11.70
N GLN A 120 -6.98 30.39 12.62
CA GLN A 120 -5.84 29.52 12.67
C GLN A 120 -5.70 29.06 11.22
N HIS A 121 -4.55 29.34 10.59
CA HIS A 121 -4.29 28.86 9.25
C HIS A 121 -4.50 27.34 9.35
N ASP A 122 -5.66 26.85 8.91
CA ASP A 122 -5.84 25.47 8.46
C ASP A 122 -4.82 25.39 7.34
N THR A 123 -3.59 25.02 7.69
CA THR A 123 -2.60 24.76 6.68
C THR A 123 -3.17 23.57 5.96
N GLN A 124 -3.32 23.64 4.64
CA GLN A 124 -3.91 22.54 3.88
C GLN A 124 -3.15 21.22 4.14
N ARG A 125 -1.92 21.34 4.65
CA ARG A 125 -1.04 20.31 5.19
C ARG A 125 -1.63 19.48 6.32
N ASP A 126 -2.54 20.01 7.12
CA ASP A 126 -3.17 19.25 8.22
C ASP A 126 -3.98 18.06 7.68
N ARG A 127 -4.31 18.06 6.38
CA ARG A 127 -4.94 16.92 5.68
C ARG A 127 -3.95 15.81 5.29
N LEU A 128 -2.65 16.07 5.35
CA LEU A 128 -1.62 15.09 5.03
C LEU A 128 -1.43 14.15 6.23
N VAL A 129 -2.33 13.19 6.36
CA VAL A 129 -2.26 12.16 7.40
C VAL A 129 -2.33 10.79 6.74
N ALA A 130 -1.36 9.94 7.05
CA ALA A 130 -1.32 8.55 6.63
C ALA A 130 -0.60 7.72 7.69
N ILE A 131 -0.73 6.41 7.60
CA ILE A 131 -0.19 5.51 8.62
C ILE A 131 0.22 4.18 8.01
N ASP A 132 1.36 3.67 8.46
CA ASP A 132 1.74 2.27 8.25
C ASP A 132 2.51 1.77 9.47
N CYS A 133 2.57 0.46 9.64
CA CYS A 133 3.28 -0.16 10.75
C CYS A 133 4.09 -1.39 10.32
N PHE A 134 5.12 -1.67 11.11
CA PHE A 134 6.07 -2.76 10.88
C PHE A 134 6.38 -3.48 12.21
N PRO A 135 6.44 -4.83 12.23
CA PRO A 135 6.79 -5.56 13.44
C PRO A 135 8.30 -5.50 13.66
N LEU A 136 8.73 -4.86 14.74
CA LEU A 136 10.12 -4.71 15.09
C LEU A 136 10.52 -5.74 16.16
N GLN A 137 11.51 -6.58 15.85
CA GLN A 137 12.17 -7.42 16.84
C GLN A 137 13.10 -6.57 17.71
N GLN A 138 12.83 -6.47 19.00
CA GLN A 138 13.80 -5.96 19.95
C GLN A 138 14.68 -7.11 20.44
N LYS A 139 16.01 -6.94 20.34
CA LYS A 139 16.93 -7.78 21.08
C LYS A 139 16.73 -7.48 22.56
N PRO A 140 16.63 -8.49 23.44
CA PRO A 140 16.55 -8.24 24.87
C PRO A 140 17.73 -7.37 25.27
N LYS A 141 17.45 -6.29 26.00
CA LYS A 141 18.49 -5.42 26.56
C LYS A 141 19.38 -6.35 27.39
N ARG A 142 20.64 -6.53 26.98
CA ARG A 142 21.59 -7.40 27.66
C ARG A 142 21.87 -6.81 29.04
N GLU A 143 21.03 -7.14 30.02
CA GLU A 143 21.28 -6.81 31.41
C GLU A 143 22.48 -7.66 31.83
N VAL A 144 23.63 -7.02 32.01
CA VAL A 144 24.84 -7.66 32.52
C VAL A 144 24.65 -7.85 34.02
N THR A 145 23.86 -8.84 34.41
CA THR A 145 23.84 -9.36 35.78
C THR A 145 24.62 -10.68 35.79
N ALA A 146 25.90 -10.56 36.10
CA ALA A 146 26.77 -11.69 36.38
C ALA A 146 26.33 -12.39 37.67
N THR A 147 25.44 -13.38 37.58
CA THR A 147 25.18 -14.31 38.70
C THR A 147 24.87 -15.71 38.19
N LYS A 148 25.71 -16.64 38.66
CA LYS A 148 25.69 -18.09 38.47
C LYS A 148 24.28 -18.69 38.57
N GLN A 149 23.86 -19.51 37.60
CA GLN A 149 23.02 -20.70 37.81
C GLN A 149 23.07 -21.59 36.55
N VAL A 150 23.71 -22.75 36.65
CA VAL A 150 23.11 -24.10 36.76
C VAL A 150 22.45 -24.58 35.47
N ALA A 151 22.99 -25.68 34.96
CA ALA A 151 22.58 -26.40 33.77
C ALA A 151 21.09 -26.80 33.79
N GLY A 152 20.34 -26.36 32.77
CA GLY A 152 18.97 -26.79 32.53
C GLY A 152 18.32 -25.99 31.41
N GLN A 153 18.42 -26.49 30.17
CA GLN A 153 17.76 -26.07 28.92
C GLN A 153 17.91 -24.59 28.48
N PRO A 154 18.38 -24.33 27.23
CA PRO A 154 18.29 -23.01 26.64
C PRO A 154 16.81 -22.72 26.31
N THR A 155 16.08 -22.13 27.26
CA THR A 155 14.85 -21.42 26.91
C THR A 155 15.27 -20.29 25.97
N VAL A 156 14.87 -20.44 24.71
CA VAL A 156 14.96 -19.43 23.65
C VAL A 156 14.76 -18.05 24.27
N ALA A 157 15.75 -17.18 24.14
CA ALA A 157 15.63 -15.82 24.63
C ALA A 157 14.46 -15.16 23.89
N ASP A 158 13.33 -14.97 24.57
CA ASP A 158 12.11 -14.40 24.02
C ASP A 158 12.41 -12.98 23.53
N SER A 159 12.67 -12.84 22.23
CA SER A 159 12.72 -11.52 21.59
C SER A 159 11.32 -10.93 21.63
N GLU A 160 11.16 -9.78 22.29
CA GLU A 160 9.89 -9.08 22.31
C GLU A 160 9.62 -8.44 20.95
N VAL A 161 8.39 -8.62 20.45
CA VAL A 161 7.94 -8.05 19.18
C VAL A 161 7.07 -6.85 19.48
N ILE A 162 7.54 -5.68 19.04
CA ILE A 162 6.83 -4.41 19.22
C ILE A 162 6.40 -3.86 17.86
N SER A 163 5.36 -3.04 17.83
CA SER A 163 4.92 -2.38 16.60
C SER A 163 5.71 -1.08 16.41
N LEU A 164 6.47 -0.96 15.34
CA LEU A 164 7.01 0.31 14.88
C LEU A 164 5.96 0.99 14.00
N LEU A 165 5.51 2.17 14.41
CA LEU A 165 4.54 2.95 13.67
C LEU A 165 5.24 4.09 12.93
N CYS A 166 4.78 4.39 11.70
CA CYS A 166 5.13 5.60 10.97
C CYS A 166 3.85 6.37 10.62
N THR A 167 3.79 7.63 11.01
CA THR A 167 2.62 8.51 10.82
C THR A 167 3.06 9.98 10.78
N VAL A 168 2.12 10.90 10.58
CA VAL A 168 2.35 12.34 10.67
C VAL A 168 2.00 12.86 12.07
N VAL A 169 2.90 13.64 12.66
CA VAL A 169 2.69 14.36 13.93
C VAL A 169 3.26 15.76 13.78
N ASP A 170 2.50 16.80 14.13
CA ASP A 170 2.93 18.21 14.09
C ASP A 170 3.60 18.66 12.77
N GLY A 171 3.14 18.12 11.63
CA GLY A 171 3.71 18.43 10.32
C GLY A 171 5.05 17.75 10.00
N PHE A 172 5.41 16.70 10.73
CA PHE A 172 6.56 15.84 10.47
C PHE A 172 6.14 14.39 10.25
N VAL A 173 6.81 13.72 9.32
CA VAL A 173 6.79 12.25 9.23
C VAL A 173 7.63 11.72 10.39
N CYS A 174 7.00 10.85 11.16
CA CYS A 174 7.43 10.48 12.49
C CYS A 174 7.40 8.96 12.66
N THR A 175 8.40 8.43 13.33
CA THR A 175 8.47 7.01 13.71
C THR A 175 8.54 6.87 15.22
N PHE A 176 7.85 5.86 15.75
CA PHE A 176 7.90 5.51 17.17
C PHE A 176 7.42 4.08 17.40
N THR A 177 7.92 3.49 18.47
CA THR A 177 7.57 2.13 18.88
C THR A 177 6.38 2.16 19.82
N ILE A 178 5.46 1.22 19.63
CA ILE A 178 4.33 0.98 20.53
C ILE A 178 4.43 -0.44 21.07
N ASP A 179 4.50 -0.52 22.39
CA ASP A 179 4.44 -1.78 23.13
C ASP A 179 2.97 -2.24 23.29
N ALA A 180 2.74 -3.54 23.12
CA ALA A 180 1.44 -4.18 23.26
C ALA A 180 0.86 -4.03 24.68
N VAL A 181 1.71 -4.08 25.71
CA VAL A 181 1.28 -3.90 27.11
C VAL A 181 0.74 -2.49 27.31
N THR A 182 1.41 -1.49 26.74
CA THR A 182 1.00 -0.09 26.80
C THR A 182 -0.38 0.16 26.19
N ILE A 183 -0.68 -0.42 25.01
CA ILE A 183 -2.01 -0.30 24.38
C ILE A 183 -3.09 -1.03 25.19
N SER A 184 -2.77 -2.18 25.79
CA SER A 184 -3.77 -3.00 26.49
C SER A 184 -4.29 -2.38 27.79
N ARG A 185 -3.52 -1.48 28.44
CA ARG A 185 -3.82 -0.96 29.80
C ARG A 185 -4.45 0.43 29.83
N ALA A 186 -4.32 1.25 28.78
CA ALA A 186 -4.70 2.66 28.81
C ALA A 186 -5.79 3.00 27.77
N ARG A 187 -6.88 3.68 28.22
CA ARG A 187 -7.94 4.22 27.33
C ARG A 187 -7.46 5.45 26.54
N SER A 188 -6.52 6.20 27.10
CA SER A 188 -5.84 7.31 26.46
C SER A 188 -4.37 7.25 26.85
N HIS A 189 -3.48 7.23 25.87
CA HIS A 189 -2.04 7.29 26.10
C HIS A 189 -1.50 8.49 25.35
N SER A 190 -1.33 9.61 26.04
CA SER A 190 -0.62 10.74 25.47
C SER A 190 0.87 10.38 25.39
N LEU A 191 1.26 9.79 24.26
CA LEU A 191 2.66 9.71 23.86
C LEU A 191 3.13 11.16 23.74
N LYS A 192 4.03 11.59 24.64
CA LYS A 192 4.65 12.91 24.51
C LYS A 192 5.33 12.96 23.15
N ALA A 193 4.99 13.97 22.34
CA ALA A 193 5.60 14.18 21.03
C ALA A 193 7.14 14.24 21.10
N SER A 194 7.72 14.56 22.26
CA SER A 194 9.17 14.53 22.53
C SER A 194 9.81 13.15 22.39
N ASN A 195 9.04 12.06 22.51
CA ASN A 195 9.54 10.68 22.40
C ASN A 195 9.47 10.15 20.97
N VAL A 196 8.99 10.95 20.03
CA VAL A 196 8.79 10.58 18.63
C VAL A 196 10.01 10.94 17.83
N CYS A 197 10.51 10.00 17.03
CA CYS A 197 11.61 10.27 16.09
C CYS A 197 11.07 10.98 14.85
N ARG A 198 11.32 12.30 14.76
CA ARG A 198 11.03 13.09 13.56
C ARG A 198 12.04 12.75 12.47
N ALA A 199 11.58 12.18 11.36
CA ALA A 199 12.44 11.83 10.25
C ALA A 199 12.57 12.99 9.25
N ILE A 200 11.45 13.56 8.82
CA ILE A 200 11.42 14.65 7.83
C ILE A 200 10.19 15.54 8.02
N LYS A 201 10.34 16.85 7.77
CA LYS A 201 9.19 17.77 7.72
C LYS A 201 8.36 17.47 6.48
N LEU A 202 7.03 17.59 6.56
CA LEU A 202 6.17 17.50 5.37
C LEU A 202 6.59 18.53 4.29
N PRO A 203 6.20 18.34 3.02
CA PRO A 203 6.32 19.37 1.99
C PRO A 203 5.56 20.64 2.41
N ALA A 204 6.07 21.80 2.04
CA ALA A 204 5.49 23.08 2.41
C ALA A 204 4.34 23.47 1.47
N ASP A 205 3.39 24.29 1.95
CA ASP A 205 2.33 24.83 1.08
C ASP A 205 2.89 25.73 -0.03
N THR A 206 4.14 26.19 0.11
CA THR A 206 4.88 26.88 -0.97
C THR A 206 5.19 25.97 -2.15
N ASP A 207 5.13 24.65 -1.97
CA ASP A 207 5.35 23.66 -3.03
C ASP A 207 4.06 23.44 -3.86
N LEU A 208 2.92 23.97 -3.41
CA LEU A 208 1.66 23.96 -4.16
C LEU A 208 1.67 25.03 -5.24
N SER A 209 1.01 24.74 -6.37
CA SER A 209 0.64 25.78 -7.33
C SER A 209 -0.28 26.82 -6.70
N ASP A 210 -0.36 28.03 -7.27
CA ASP A 210 -1.34 29.04 -6.84
C ASP A 210 -2.76 28.45 -6.83
N ARG A 211 -3.39 28.39 -5.65
CA ARG A 211 -4.71 27.73 -5.40
C ARG A 211 -4.72 26.20 -5.50
N GLY A 212 -3.56 25.56 -5.38
CA GLY A 212 -3.46 24.13 -5.21
C GLY A 212 -4.02 23.66 -3.86
N SER A 213 -4.19 22.34 -3.74
CA SER A 213 -4.53 21.67 -2.50
C SER A 213 -3.87 20.29 -2.46
N TRP A 214 -3.44 19.88 -1.27
CA TRP A 214 -3.06 18.49 -1.01
C TRP A 214 -4.25 17.55 -1.23
N LYS A 215 -4.02 16.43 -1.92
CA LYS A 215 -5.04 15.43 -2.29
C LYS A 215 -4.87 14.14 -1.50
N THR A 216 -3.76 13.43 -1.70
CA THR A 216 -3.49 12.16 -1.01
C THR A 216 -2.15 12.16 -0.29
N PHE A 217 -2.07 11.39 0.79
CA PHE A 217 -0.84 11.13 1.52
C PHE A 217 -0.75 9.63 1.80
N SER A 218 0.44 9.04 1.68
CA SER A 218 0.65 7.62 1.95
C SER A 218 2.03 7.35 2.52
N ILE A 219 2.12 6.36 3.40
CA ILE A 219 3.35 5.86 4.01
C ILE A 219 3.36 4.35 3.79
N ARG A 220 4.48 3.79 3.31
CA ARG A 220 4.63 2.35 3.11
C ARG A 220 6.01 1.87 3.57
N PHE A 221 6.00 1.03 4.61
CA PHE A 221 7.18 0.24 4.98
C PHE A 221 7.50 -0.78 3.90
N SER A 222 8.79 -0.99 3.71
CA SER A 222 9.32 -2.12 2.95
C SER A 222 9.06 -3.44 3.69
N GLN A 223 9.20 -4.57 3.00
CA GLN A 223 8.82 -5.88 3.55
C GLN A 223 9.64 -6.28 4.78
N GLN A 224 10.93 -5.92 4.81
CA GLN A 224 11.86 -6.12 5.92
C GLN A 224 11.92 -4.91 6.85
N GLY A 225 11.19 -3.83 6.54
CA GLY A 225 11.15 -2.62 7.34
C GLY A 225 12.52 -1.97 7.51
N SER A 226 13.39 -2.05 6.50
CA SER A 226 14.63 -1.27 6.48
C SER A 226 14.42 0.09 5.81
N ARG A 227 13.36 0.24 5.00
CA ARG A 227 13.01 1.50 4.34
C ARG A 227 11.53 1.83 4.46
N ILE A 228 11.25 3.12 4.28
CA ILE A 228 9.89 3.67 4.21
C ILE A 228 9.84 4.58 2.99
N ILE A 229 8.84 4.41 2.14
CA ILE A 229 8.50 5.38 1.12
C ILE A 229 7.31 6.21 1.58
N VAL A 230 7.40 7.52 1.38
CA VAL A 230 6.37 8.48 1.74
C VAL A 230 5.97 9.24 0.49
N LEU A 231 4.66 9.36 0.28
CA LEU A 231 4.02 9.97 -0.87
C LEU A 231 3.12 11.12 -0.43
N ALA A 232 3.24 12.26 -1.07
CA ALA A 232 2.26 13.35 -1.04
C ALA A 232 1.87 13.71 -2.48
N THR A 233 0.56 13.81 -2.75
CA THR A 233 0.06 14.34 -4.01
C THR A 233 -0.71 15.62 -3.77
N SER A 234 -0.59 16.56 -4.69
CA SER A 234 -1.38 17.77 -4.72
C SER A 234 -2.05 17.95 -6.08
N THR A 235 -3.13 18.71 -6.08
CA THR A 235 -3.85 19.12 -7.27
C THR A 235 -3.95 20.63 -7.33
N GLY A 236 -3.86 21.21 -8.51
CA GLY A 236 -4.10 22.63 -8.70
C GLY A 236 -4.64 22.96 -10.08
N PRO A 237 -5.16 24.19 -10.27
CA PRO A 237 -5.49 24.66 -11.60
C PRO A 237 -4.23 24.76 -12.45
N PRO A 238 -4.36 24.67 -13.78
CA PRO A 238 -3.24 24.94 -14.66
C PRO A 238 -2.80 26.38 -14.46
N THR A 239 -1.50 26.61 -14.26
CA THR A 239 -0.95 27.96 -14.11
C THR A 239 -1.30 28.75 -15.37
N ARG A 240 -2.18 29.76 -15.25
CA ARG A 240 -2.46 30.70 -16.33
C ARG A 240 -1.18 31.49 -16.58
N ASN A 241 -0.39 31.11 -17.58
CA ASN A 241 0.52 32.08 -18.19
C ASN A 241 -0.35 33.18 -18.80
N PRO A 242 -0.28 34.44 -18.35
CA PRO A 242 -1.14 35.51 -18.86
C PRO A 242 -0.88 35.87 -20.33
N THR A 243 0.14 35.29 -20.98
CA THR A 243 0.54 35.64 -22.34
C THR A 243 0.17 34.61 -23.41
N ALA A 244 -0.44 33.48 -23.07
CA ALA A 244 -0.88 32.50 -24.06
C ALA A 244 -2.40 32.59 -24.28
N PHE A 245 -2.82 33.45 -25.21
CA PHE A 245 -4.13 33.36 -25.85
C PHE A 245 -4.18 32.08 -26.71
N SER A 246 -4.26 30.90 -26.10
CA SER A 246 -4.63 29.68 -26.81
C SER A 246 -6.14 29.52 -26.73
N ASN A 247 -6.82 29.85 -27.83
CA ASN A 247 -8.25 29.66 -28.05
C ASN A 247 -8.62 28.17 -28.25
N THR A 248 -8.09 27.25 -27.43
CA THR A 248 -8.70 25.91 -27.28
C THR A 248 -9.95 26.03 -26.41
N ALA A 249 -10.99 26.60 -27.03
CA ALA A 249 -12.36 26.56 -26.55
C ALA A 249 -12.74 25.09 -26.32
N GLY A 250 -12.83 24.67 -25.06
CA GLY A 250 -13.28 23.32 -24.68
C GLY A 250 -12.27 22.47 -23.92
N SER A 251 -11.01 22.92 -23.74
CA SER A 251 -10.14 22.27 -22.75
C SER A 251 -10.72 22.55 -21.37
N ARG A 252 -11.52 21.59 -20.86
CA ARG A 252 -11.90 21.49 -19.44
C ARG A 252 -10.67 21.87 -18.65
N ALA A 253 -10.77 22.86 -17.76
CA ALA A 253 -9.66 23.25 -16.89
C ALA A 253 -9.12 22.00 -16.18
N GLY A 254 -8.11 21.37 -16.76
CA GLY A 254 -7.58 20.11 -16.29
C GLY A 254 -6.88 20.34 -14.98
N LEU A 255 -7.15 19.52 -13.98
CA LEU A 255 -6.37 19.55 -12.74
C LEU A 255 -4.95 19.10 -13.06
N ILE A 256 -3.97 19.88 -12.61
CA ILE A 256 -2.57 19.47 -12.60
C ILE A 256 -2.32 18.71 -11.31
N TYR A 257 -1.80 17.49 -11.44
CA TYR A 257 -1.29 16.69 -10.35
C TYR A 257 0.21 16.96 -10.16
N THR A 258 0.62 17.10 -8.91
CA THR A 258 2.04 17.13 -8.54
C THR A 258 2.28 16.10 -7.46
N THR A 259 3.23 15.20 -7.72
CA THR A 259 3.58 14.11 -6.82
C THR A 259 4.95 14.36 -6.20
N PHE A 260 5.04 14.23 -4.88
CA PHE A 260 6.27 14.30 -4.11
C PHE A 260 6.52 12.97 -3.41
N LEU A 261 7.71 12.42 -3.61
CA LEU A 261 8.15 11.19 -2.96
C LEU A 261 9.37 11.47 -2.08
N CYS A 262 9.47 10.75 -0.96
CA CYS A 262 10.61 10.73 -0.06
C CYS A 262 10.89 9.29 0.35
N VAL A 263 12.18 8.96 0.50
CA VAL A 263 12.63 7.65 0.99
C VAL A 263 13.39 7.82 2.28
N LEU A 264 12.98 7.08 3.30
CA LEU A 264 13.64 7.00 4.59
C LEU A 264 14.32 5.64 4.72
N LYS A 265 15.53 5.63 5.29
CA LYS A 265 16.30 4.41 5.58
C LYS A 265 16.52 4.27 7.08
N ARG A 266 16.26 3.07 7.59
CA ARG A 266 16.53 2.72 8.98
C ARG A 266 18.02 2.79 9.26
N GLN A 267 18.39 3.41 10.37
CA GLN A 267 19.79 3.43 10.81
C GLN A 267 20.17 2.05 11.37
N GLU A 268 21.16 1.41 10.73
CA GLU A 268 21.71 0.14 11.19
C GLU A 268 22.34 0.32 12.58
N ASN A 269 22.01 -0.57 13.52
CA ASN A 269 22.35 -0.57 14.96
C ASN A 269 21.42 0.21 15.91
N ASP A 270 20.37 0.88 15.44
CA ASP A 270 19.41 1.50 16.35
C ASP A 270 18.29 0.53 16.77
N ALA A 271 18.23 0.24 18.07
CA ALA A 271 17.15 -0.53 18.69
C ALA A 271 15.82 0.24 18.74
N ASN A 272 15.85 1.57 18.63
CA ASN A 272 14.69 2.44 18.75
C ASN A 272 13.95 2.66 17.43
N GLY A 273 14.44 2.09 16.32
CA GLY A 273 13.79 2.22 15.01
C GLY A 273 13.88 3.64 14.44
N VAL A 274 15.03 4.31 14.57
CA VAL A 274 15.28 5.62 13.97
C VAL A 274 15.52 5.48 12.46
N TYR A 275 14.91 6.39 11.70
CA TYR A 275 15.07 6.49 10.26
C TYR A 275 15.75 7.80 9.88
N ALA A 276 16.74 7.71 9.01
CA ALA A 276 17.35 8.85 8.34
C ALA A 276 16.69 9.08 6.97
N VAL A 277 16.78 10.31 6.46
CA VAL A 277 16.36 10.63 5.09
C VAL A 277 17.41 10.09 4.12
N GLU A 278 17.05 9.07 3.33
CA GLU A 278 17.91 8.55 2.25
C GLU A 278 17.72 9.40 0.98
N LYS A 279 16.46 9.75 0.67
CA LYS A 279 16.11 10.66 -0.42
C LYS A 279 15.11 11.70 0.05
N GLN A 280 15.47 12.97 -0.11
CA GLN A 280 14.58 14.10 0.22
C GLN A 280 13.34 14.15 -0.67
N TRP A 281 12.36 14.96 -0.27
CA TRP A 281 11.19 15.27 -1.09
C TRP A 281 11.59 15.63 -2.52
N THR A 282 11.23 14.75 -3.44
CA THR A 282 11.54 14.87 -4.85
C THR A 282 10.23 14.92 -5.61
N LYS A 283 10.07 15.93 -6.47
CA LYS A 283 8.95 15.99 -7.38
C LYS A 283 9.14 14.92 -8.46
N VAL A 284 8.18 14.02 -8.57
CA VAL A 284 8.18 12.92 -9.53
C VAL A 284 7.06 13.14 -10.54
N LEU A 285 7.39 12.96 -11.82
CA LEU A 285 6.46 13.09 -12.94
C LEU A 285 6.20 11.71 -13.54
N PRO A 286 5.03 11.51 -14.18
CA PRO A 286 4.84 10.34 -15.01
C PRO A 286 5.87 10.36 -16.13
N PRO A 287 6.32 9.18 -16.62
CA PRO A 287 7.38 9.14 -17.62
C PRO A 287 7.05 9.82 -18.96
N ASN A 288 5.77 9.94 -19.31
CA ASN A 288 5.31 10.71 -20.47
C ASN A 288 5.31 12.24 -20.23
N GLY A 289 5.58 12.70 -19.01
CA GLY A 289 5.58 14.11 -18.61
C GLY A 289 4.19 14.74 -18.45
N ASP A 290 3.10 13.98 -18.59
CA ASP A 290 1.75 14.52 -18.50
C ASP A 290 1.36 14.86 -17.06
N THR A 291 1.41 16.15 -16.72
CA THR A 291 1.05 16.64 -15.40
C THR A 291 -0.43 16.50 -15.04
N THR A 292 -1.30 16.07 -15.96
CA THR A 292 -2.71 15.78 -15.66
C THR A 292 -2.93 14.35 -15.16
N THR A 293 -1.86 13.53 -15.14
CA THR A 293 -1.88 12.14 -14.68
C THR A 293 -1.56 12.05 -13.19
N GLU A 294 -2.37 11.29 -12.46
CA GLU A 294 -2.26 11.06 -11.02
C GLU A 294 -1.47 9.77 -10.73
N LEU A 295 -0.65 9.78 -9.68
CA LEU A 295 0.00 8.59 -9.16
C LEU A 295 -0.96 7.86 -8.21
N LEU A 296 -1.33 6.62 -8.55
CA LEU A 296 -2.39 5.85 -7.88
C LEU A 296 -1.86 4.82 -6.90
N CYS A 297 -0.74 4.16 -7.23
CA CYS A 297 -0.15 3.09 -6.43
C CYS A 297 1.36 3.27 -6.33
N VAL A 298 1.90 3.01 -5.13
CA VAL A 298 3.33 2.96 -4.83
C VAL A 298 3.55 1.77 -3.90
N THR A 299 4.41 0.86 -4.31
CA THR A 299 4.76 -0.32 -3.49
C THR A 299 6.21 -0.73 -3.70
N TRP A 300 6.84 -1.29 -2.67
CA TRP A 300 8.15 -1.92 -2.79
C TRP A 300 8.05 -3.18 -3.65
N TRP A 301 9.00 -3.34 -4.57
CA TRP A 301 8.92 -4.33 -5.64
C TRP A 301 9.94 -5.46 -5.56
N ASP A 302 11.04 -5.27 -4.83
CA ASP A 302 12.15 -6.22 -4.72
C ASP A 302 12.53 -6.56 -3.27
N ASP A 303 13.21 -7.69 -3.10
CA ASP A 303 13.75 -8.15 -1.80
C ASP A 303 14.81 -7.23 -1.21
N GLU A 304 15.60 -6.57 -2.07
CA GLU A 304 16.65 -5.67 -1.61
C GLU A 304 16.10 -4.30 -1.17
N GLU A 305 14.78 -4.12 -1.32
CA GLU A 305 14.06 -2.90 -0.98
C GLU A 305 14.68 -1.69 -1.70
N SER A 306 15.09 -1.90 -2.95
CA SER A 306 15.81 -0.93 -3.77
C SER A 306 14.95 -0.42 -4.94
N VAL A 307 13.88 -1.13 -5.25
CA VAL A 307 12.98 -0.88 -6.37
C VAL A 307 11.54 -0.69 -5.87
N ILE A 308 10.88 0.29 -6.46
CA ILE A 308 9.50 0.66 -6.19
C ILE A 308 8.71 0.54 -7.50
N LEU A 309 7.55 -0.11 -7.46
CA LEU A 309 6.58 -0.08 -8.56
C LEU A 309 5.62 1.08 -8.34
N VAL A 310 5.41 1.86 -9.39
CA VAL A 310 4.49 2.99 -9.45
C VAL A 310 3.49 2.80 -10.58
N VAL A 311 2.22 3.09 -10.30
CA VAL A 311 1.13 3.03 -11.29
C VAL A 311 0.46 4.40 -11.40
N TRP A 312 0.27 4.86 -12.63
CA TRP A 312 -0.27 6.16 -12.99
C TRP A 312 -1.68 6.04 -13.60
N SER A 313 -2.48 7.11 -13.52
CA SER A 313 -3.90 7.11 -13.91
C SER A 313 -4.16 7.08 -15.42
N ASP A 314 -3.12 7.21 -16.23
CA ASP A 314 -3.11 7.03 -17.68
C ASP A 314 -2.84 5.57 -18.10
N GLY A 315 -2.55 4.68 -17.14
CA GLY A 315 -2.17 3.28 -17.39
C GLY A 315 -0.67 3.05 -17.57
N THR A 316 0.17 4.07 -17.33
CA THR A 316 1.62 3.89 -17.26
C THR A 316 2.01 3.20 -15.95
N VAL A 317 2.88 2.20 -16.05
CA VAL A 317 3.49 1.51 -14.91
C VAL A 317 5.00 1.63 -15.03
N CYS A 318 5.68 1.98 -13.95
CA CYS A 318 7.13 2.08 -13.97
C CYS A 318 7.77 1.55 -12.69
N LEU A 319 8.99 1.07 -12.85
CA LEU A 319 9.90 0.78 -11.75
C LEU A 319 10.76 2.03 -11.51
N MET A 320 10.94 2.37 -10.24
CA MET A 320 11.84 3.42 -9.78
C MET A 320 12.83 2.85 -8.79
N ASP A 321 14.05 3.38 -8.78
CA ASP A 321 15.02 3.07 -7.72
C ASP A 321 14.81 3.96 -6.48
N VAL A 322 15.58 3.71 -5.41
CA VAL A 322 15.59 4.55 -4.20
C VAL A 322 16.03 6.01 -4.45
N ALA A 323 16.72 6.27 -5.57
CA ALA A 323 17.03 7.63 -6.00
C ALA A 323 15.83 8.34 -6.64
N LEU A 324 14.70 7.63 -6.80
CA LEU A 324 13.45 8.05 -7.43
C LEU A 324 13.61 8.33 -8.93
N SER A 325 14.53 7.61 -9.57
CA SER A 325 14.71 7.62 -11.02
C SER A 325 14.00 6.42 -11.66
N THR A 326 13.33 6.65 -12.79
CA THR A 326 12.67 5.58 -13.55
C THR A 326 13.71 4.66 -14.17
N ILE A 327 13.70 3.38 -13.79
CA ILE A 327 14.62 2.36 -14.30
C ILE A 327 14.01 1.53 -15.43
N ALA A 328 12.69 1.34 -15.42
CA ALA A 328 11.95 0.62 -16.45
C ALA A 328 10.49 1.09 -16.47
N GLN A 329 9.82 0.97 -17.61
CA GLN A 329 8.41 1.33 -17.73
C GLN A 329 7.68 0.45 -18.75
N SER A 330 6.37 0.36 -18.57
CA SER A 330 5.44 -0.29 -19.49
C SER A 330 4.12 0.48 -19.46
N VAL A 331 3.33 0.36 -20.52
CA VAL A 331 2.04 1.02 -20.62
C VAL A 331 0.97 -0.03 -20.87
N MET A 332 -0.15 0.05 -20.16
CA MET A 332 -1.26 -0.92 -20.27
C MET A 332 -2.01 -0.81 -21.60
N PHE A 333 -2.07 0.39 -22.16
CA PHE A 333 -2.83 0.69 -23.37
C PHE A 333 -1.90 1.00 -24.54
N SER A 334 -2.20 0.42 -25.70
CA SER A 334 -1.38 0.57 -26.90
C SER A 334 -1.75 1.81 -27.74
N SER A 335 -2.97 2.33 -27.63
CA SER A 335 -3.44 3.45 -28.45
C SER A 335 -3.38 4.77 -27.70
N ALA A 336 -3.03 5.85 -28.39
CA ALA A 336 -3.01 7.19 -27.80
C ALA A 336 -4.42 7.65 -27.35
N GLU A 337 -5.48 7.16 -28.01
CA GLU A 337 -6.86 7.47 -27.63
C GLU A 337 -7.27 6.82 -26.29
N ASP A 338 -6.63 5.70 -25.97
CA ASP A 338 -6.85 4.93 -24.75
C ASP A 338 -6.05 5.46 -23.55
N LEU A 339 -4.96 6.18 -23.81
CA LEU A 339 -4.10 6.86 -22.82
C LEU A 339 -4.75 8.16 -22.34
N ARG A 340 -5.89 8.04 -21.67
CA ARG A 340 -6.59 9.19 -21.09
C ARG A 340 -6.26 9.30 -19.59
N PRO A 341 -5.84 10.48 -19.11
CA PRO A 341 -5.70 10.72 -17.69
C PRO A 341 -7.00 10.41 -16.93
N GLY A 342 -6.88 9.62 -15.86
CA GLY A 342 -8.02 9.20 -15.04
C GLY A 342 -8.84 8.06 -15.62
N ARG A 343 -8.36 7.38 -16.67
CA ARG A 343 -8.97 6.13 -17.15
C ARG A 343 -8.76 5.01 -16.15
N VAL A 344 -7.54 4.88 -15.63
CA VAL A 344 -7.28 4.05 -14.46
C VAL A 344 -7.62 4.88 -13.24
N VAL A 345 -8.48 4.37 -12.37
CA VAL A 345 -8.95 5.10 -11.18
C VAL A 345 -8.44 4.51 -9.87
N LYS A 346 -8.05 3.23 -9.88
CA LYS A 346 -7.49 2.52 -8.72
C LYS A 346 -6.46 1.51 -9.20
N ALA A 347 -5.44 1.27 -8.38
CA ALA A 347 -4.43 0.28 -8.64
C ALA A 347 -3.92 -0.31 -7.31
N VAL A 348 -3.68 -1.61 -7.30
CA VAL A 348 -3.03 -2.32 -6.21
C VAL A 348 -2.10 -3.37 -6.81
N ALA A 349 -0.93 -3.54 -6.21
CA ALA A 349 0.07 -4.46 -6.70
C ALA A 349 0.65 -5.30 -5.57
N SER A 350 0.94 -6.56 -5.89
CA SER A 350 1.68 -7.49 -5.05
C SER A 350 3.02 -7.79 -5.72
N PRO A 351 4.14 -7.61 -5.03
CA PRO A 351 5.45 -7.92 -5.59
C PRO A 351 5.60 -9.43 -5.85
N PRO A 352 6.59 -9.83 -6.66
CA PRO A 352 6.93 -11.24 -6.85
C PRO A 352 7.15 -11.96 -5.51
N SER A 353 6.71 -13.21 -5.40
CA SER A 353 7.08 -14.04 -4.25
C SER A 353 8.53 -14.48 -4.37
N PHE A 354 9.41 -13.94 -3.52
CA PHE A 354 10.81 -14.32 -3.55
C PHE A 354 11.06 -15.57 -2.71
N GLN A 355 11.24 -16.72 -3.38
CA GLN A 355 11.71 -17.95 -2.74
C GLN A 355 13.25 -17.97 -2.72
N GLY A 356 13.87 -17.02 -2.04
CA GLY A 356 15.32 -17.01 -1.83
C GLY A 356 15.71 -17.87 -0.62
N ALA A 357 16.42 -18.97 -0.84
CA ALA A 357 17.16 -19.63 0.24
C ALA A 357 18.12 -18.61 0.88
N PRO A 358 18.17 -18.47 2.22
CA PRO A 358 19.04 -17.48 2.84
C PRO A 358 20.48 -17.75 2.41
N ALA A 359 21.12 -16.75 1.80
CA ALA A 359 22.55 -16.74 1.58
C ALA A 359 23.22 -16.97 2.94
N SER A 360 23.65 -18.20 3.19
CA SER A 360 24.30 -18.64 4.41
C SER A 360 25.63 -17.89 4.54
N ARG A 361 25.59 -16.73 5.20
CA ARG A 361 26.77 -16.11 5.80
C ARG A 361 27.15 -16.89 7.05
N THR A 362 27.60 -18.12 6.86
CA THR A 362 28.39 -18.86 7.85
C THR A 362 29.62 -19.42 7.14
N SER A 363 30.58 -18.51 6.95
CA SER A 363 31.98 -18.87 6.80
C SER A 363 32.45 -19.56 8.08
N THR A 364 32.49 -20.89 8.11
CA THR A 364 33.46 -21.71 8.86
C THR A 364 33.18 -23.21 8.62
N SER A 365 34.19 -23.91 8.06
CA SER A 365 34.49 -25.37 8.18
C SER A 365 33.35 -26.38 7.86
N THR A 366 33.48 -27.44 7.07
CA THR A 366 34.56 -28.24 6.47
C THR A 366 33.85 -29.23 5.52
N PRO A 367 34.50 -29.79 4.49
CA PRO A 367 33.80 -30.49 3.40
C PRO A 367 33.42 -31.92 3.81
N SER A 368 32.13 -32.25 3.73
CA SER A 368 31.69 -33.65 3.65
C SER A 368 31.43 -34.01 2.20
N ALA A 369 32.32 -34.84 1.68
CA ALA A 369 32.17 -35.53 0.42
C ALA A 369 31.09 -36.63 0.54
N VAL A 370 29.96 -36.46 -0.15
CA VAL A 370 29.24 -37.58 -0.77
C VAL A 370 28.76 -37.10 -2.14
N SER A 371 29.24 -37.80 -3.15
CA SER A 371 29.10 -37.51 -4.57
C SER A 371 27.66 -37.54 -5.09
N ALA A 372 27.41 -36.59 -6.00
CA ALA A 372 26.80 -36.76 -7.32
C ALA A 372 25.56 -37.66 -7.48
N THR A 373 24.41 -37.02 -7.69
CA THR A 373 23.68 -37.25 -8.94
C THR A 373 23.17 -35.90 -9.44
N VAL A 374 24.00 -35.27 -10.28
CA VAL A 374 23.62 -34.10 -11.08
C VAL A 374 22.70 -34.63 -12.17
N THR A 375 21.39 -34.66 -11.91
CA THR A 375 20.44 -34.60 -13.01
C THR A 375 20.40 -33.15 -13.43
N SER A 376 21.10 -32.87 -14.53
CA SER A 376 20.98 -31.68 -15.37
C SER A 376 19.54 -31.60 -15.91
N GLY A 377 18.59 -31.32 -15.03
CA GLY A 377 17.31 -30.76 -15.39
C GLY A 377 17.49 -29.27 -15.32
N THR A 378 17.59 -28.62 -16.47
CA THR A 378 17.22 -27.22 -16.64
C THR A 378 15.77 -27.06 -16.19
N SER A 379 15.54 -27.04 -14.88
CA SER A 379 14.30 -26.50 -14.34
C SER A 379 14.40 -25.02 -14.64
N ASN A 380 13.74 -24.61 -15.72
CA ASN A 380 13.35 -23.23 -15.94
C ASN A 380 12.65 -22.78 -14.66
N CYS A 381 13.42 -22.20 -13.74
CA CYS A 381 12.90 -21.61 -12.54
C CYS A 381 12.05 -20.46 -13.06
N SER A 382 10.74 -20.69 -13.15
CA SER A 382 9.78 -19.66 -13.56
C SER A 382 10.10 -18.43 -12.73
N ARG A 383 10.55 -17.36 -13.37
CA ARG A 383 10.89 -16.11 -12.67
C ARG A 383 9.66 -15.72 -11.84
N PRO A 384 9.83 -15.36 -10.56
CA PRO A 384 8.69 -15.00 -9.74
C PRO A 384 8.02 -13.77 -10.39
N THR A 385 6.71 -13.88 -10.61
CA THR A 385 5.90 -12.83 -11.25
C THR A 385 5.17 -12.04 -10.19
N GLY A 386 5.17 -10.72 -10.29
CA GLY A 386 4.29 -9.88 -9.47
C GLY A 386 2.87 -9.87 -10.05
N LEU A 387 1.91 -9.38 -9.28
CA LEU A 387 0.54 -9.16 -9.72
C LEU A 387 0.19 -7.67 -9.63
N LEU A 388 -0.44 -7.12 -10.66
CA LEU A 388 -1.01 -5.78 -10.66
C LEU A 388 -2.49 -5.88 -11.00
N ALA A 389 -3.36 -5.39 -10.13
CA ALA A 389 -4.79 -5.23 -10.41
C ALA A 389 -5.13 -3.74 -10.50
N VAL A 390 -5.90 -3.38 -11.53
CA VAL A 390 -6.32 -2.00 -11.77
C VAL A 390 -7.81 -1.93 -12.05
N VAL A 391 -8.40 -0.78 -11.74
CA VAL A 391 -9.77 -0.43 -12.13
C VAL A 391 -9.72 0.57 -13.27
N VAL A 392 -10.30 0.18 -14.39
CA VAL A 392 -10.45 0.94 -15.62
C VAL A 392 -11.89 1.42 -15.73
N ASP A 393 -12.09 2.66 -16.18
CA ASP A 393 -13.40 3.25 -16.46
C ASP A 393 -14.40 3.16 -15.27
N GLU A 394 -13.87 3.19 -14.04
CA GLU A 394 -14.58 3.15 -12.75
C GLU A 394 -15.14 1.79 -12.30
N ASN A 395 -15.33 0.83 -13.20
CA ASN A 395 -16.08 -0.42 -12.94
C ASN A 395 -15.45 -1.70 -13.53
N ILE A 396 -14.36 -1.60 -14.31
CA ILE A 396 -13.72 -2.77 -14.94
C ILE A 396 -12.42 -3.10 -14.22
N ILE A 397 -12.33 -4.30 -13.65
CA ILE A 397 -11.12 -4.85 -13.05
C ILE A 397 -10.33 -5.59 -14.11
N VAL A 398 -9.08 -5.16 -14.27
CA VAL A 398 -8.09 -5.82 -15.12
C VAL A 398 -6.90 -6.20 -14.25
N GLN A 399 -6.42 -7.42 -14.42
CA GLN A 399 -5.20 -7.88 -13.77
C GLN A 399 -4.08 -8.06 -14.78
N PHE A 400 -2.84 -7.91 -14.33
CA PHE A 400 -1.63 -8.12 -15.10
C PHE A 400 -0.63 -8.93 -14.27
N ALA A 401 -0.04 -9.96 -14.87
CA ALA A 401 1.20 -10.51 -14.38
C ALA A 401 2.33 -9.53 -14.75
N VAL A 402 3.13 -9.17 -13.76
CA VAL A 402 4.20 -8.18 -13.91
C VAL A 402 5.54 -8.89 -13.90
N HIS A 403 6.21 -8.85 -15.04
CA HIS A 403 7.53 -9.43 -15.24
C HIS A 403 8.56 -8.30 -15.24
N SER A 404 9.48 -8.34 -14.28
CA SER A 404 10.60 -7.39 -14.21
C SER A 404 11.91 -8.14 -14.34
N SER A 405 12.80 -7.71 -15.24
CA SER A 405 14.18 -8.17 -15.28
C SER A 405 15.09 -7.06 -14.75
N LEU A 406 15.79 -7.37 -13.65
CA LEU A 406 16.76 -6.48 -13.00
C LEU A 406 18.10 -7.21 -13.04
N HIS A 407 18.93 -6.98 -14.07
CA HIS A 407 20.23 -7.64 -14.14
C HIS A 407 21.21 -7.00 -13.13
N LYS A 408 21.71 -7.82 -12.19
CA LYS A 408 23.02 -7.61 -11.56
C LYS A 408 23.96 -8.66 -12.11
N ASN A 409 25.05 -8.22 -12.74
CA ASN A 409 26.10 -9.10 -13.25
C ASN A 409 26.65 -9.98 -12.11
N GLU A 410 26.24 -11.23 -12.03
CA GLU A 410 27.00 -12.27 -11.36
C GLU A 410 27.92 -12.89 -12.43
N PRO A 411 29.26 -12.76 -12.29
CA PRO A 411 30.18 -13.17 -13.35
C PRO A 411 30.29 -14.69 -13.37
N THR A 412 29.50 -15.34 -14.21
CA THR A 412 29.69 -16.76 -14.53
C THR A 412 30.84 -16.88 -15.53
N SER A 413 32.03 -17.13 -14.98
CA SER A 413 33.16 -17.69 -15.69
C SER A 413 32.82 -19.10 -16.15
N SER A 414 32.44 -19.27 -17.41
CA SER A 414 32.56 -20.56 -18.09
C SER A 414 33.03 -20.32 -19.53
N GLU A 415 34.34 -20.41 -19.64
CA GLU A 415 35.16 -20.41 -20.85
C GLU A 415 35.05 -21.79 -21.52
N GLU A 416 34.38 -21.92 -22.67
CA GLU A 416 34.60 -23.04 -23.61
C GLU A 416 34.25 -22.62 -25.07
N PRO A 417 35.01 -23.04 -26.12
CA PRO A 417 35.16 -22.28 -27.37
C PRO A 417 34.22 -22.72 -28.53
N PRO A 418 34.18 -21.94 -29.64
CA PRO A 418 32.97 -21.81 -30.46
C PRO A 418 32.89 -22.79 -31.64
N LEU A 419 31.71 -23.34 -31.86
CA LEU A 419 31.36 -24.09 -33.07
C LEU A 419 30.94 -23.13 -34.20
N LYS A 420 31.62 -23.31 -35.35
CA LYS A 420 31.47 -22.56 -36.59
C LYS A 420 30.12 -22.81 -37.28
N THR A 421 29.71 -21.84 -38.10
CA THR A 421 28.54 -21.77 -39.01
C THR A 421 27.25 -21.37 -38.28
N GLN A 422 26.49 -20.35 -38.67
CA GLN A 422 26.16 -19.85 -40.00
C GLN A 422 25.94 -18.33 -39.94
N LYS A 423 26.48 -17.64 -40.95
CA LYS A 423 26.43 -16.19 -41.15
C LYS A 423 24.98 -15.74 -41.42
N VAL A 424 24.27 -15.33 -40.38
CA VAL A 424 23.16 -14.38 -40.47
C VAL A 424 23.61 -13.17 -39.66
N GLU A 425 23.56 -12.01 -40.30
CA GLU A 425 23.93 -10.71 -39.74
C GLU A 425 23.14 -10.43 -38.46
N SER A 426 23.67 -10.85 -37.31
CA SER A 426 23.29 -10.31 -36.02
C SER A 426 24.01 -8.98 -35.86
N PRO A 427 23.31 -7.87 -35.54
CA PRO A 427 23.96 -6.62 -35.23
C PRO A 427 24.94 -6.87 -34.09
N SER A 428 26.17 -6.49 -34.39
CA SER A 428 27.31 -6.41 -33.52
C SER A 428 27.02 -5.62 -32.24
N GLN A 429 27.73 -6.01 -31.19
CA GLN A 429 28.03 -5.23 -29.98
C GLN A 429 26.93 -5.12 -28.92
N GLY A 430 26.88 -6.16 -28.06
CA GLY A 430 26.91 -5.98 -26.61
C GLY A 430 25.99 -4.93 -26.00
N GLU A 431 24.72 -4.88 -26.42
CA GLU A 431 23.70 -4.15 -25.69
C GLU A 431 23.53 -4.85 -24.35
N MET A 432 24.12 -4.24 -23.31
CA MET A 432 23.80 -4.56 -21.93
C MET A 432 22.28 -4.52 -21.79
N ASP A 433 21.66 -5.66 -21.47
CA ASP A 433 20.22 -5.77 -21.29
C ASP A 433 19.76 -4.76 -20.22
N SER A 434 19.19 -3.64 -20.68
CA SER A 434 18.60 -2.62 -19.81
C SER A 434 17.47 -3.23 -18.99
N PRO A 435 17.23 -2.78 -17.74
CA PRO A 435 16.09 -3.26 -16.96
C PRO A 435 14.79 -3.19 -17.75
N THR A 436 14.05 -4.29 -17.82
CA THR A 436 12.78 -4.35 -18.54
C THR A 436 11.62 -4.58 -17.60
N LEU A 437 10.47 -3.99 -17.96
CA LEU A 437 9.19 -4.20 -17.30
C LEU A 437 8.19 -4.61 -18.37
N THR A 438 7.51 -5.74 -18.18
CA THR A 438 6.49 -6.24 -19.10
C THR A 438 5.23 -6.58 -18.33
N LEU A 439 4.09 -6.11 -18.84
CA LEU A 439 2.77 -6.39 -18.30
C LEU A 439 2.09 -7.42 -19.19
N GLU A 440 1.78 -8.58 -18.64
CA GLU A 440 1.01 -9.61 -19.32
C GLU A 440 -0.43 -9.58 -18.79
N PRO A 441 -1.43 -9.22 -19.61
CA PRO A 441 -2.81 -9.16 -19.15
C PRO A 441 -3.31 -10.56 -18.76
N GLY A 442 -4.11 -10.60 -17.69
CA GLY A 442 -4.81 -11.82 -17.29
C GLY A 442 -5.85 -12.30 -18.31
N PRO A 443 -6.30 -13.56 -18.19
CA PRO A 443 -7.21 -14.17 -19.18
C PRO A 443 -8.64 -13.63 -19.11
N GLN A 444 -9.03 -13.02 -17.99
CA GLN A 444 -10.38 -12.51 -17.76
C GLN A 444 -10.32 -11.14 -17.10
N THR A 445 -11.38 -10.36 -17.31
CA THR A 445 -11.67 -9.11 -16.62
C THR A 445 -13.00 -9.24 -15.90
N HIS A 446 -13.19 -8.50 -14.81
CA HIS A 446 -14.47 -8.45 -14.11
C HIS A 446 -15.07 -7.06 -14.23
N CYS A 447 -16.32 -6.99 -14.67
CA CYS A 447 -17.07 -5.75 -14.76
C CYS A 447 -18.16 -5.74 -13.68
N SER A 448 -18.18 -4.72 -12.84
CA SER A 448 -19.24 -4.51 -11.83
C SER A 448 -20.51 -3.84 -12.40
N GLU A 449 -20.70 -3.94 -13.72
CA GLU A 449 -21.78 -3.28 -14.46
C GLU A 449 -21.75 -1.77 -14.19
N ASP A 450 -22.86 -1.13 -13.81
CA ASP A 450 -22.92 0.33 -13.62
C ASP A 450 -22.50 0.79 -12.21
N ILE A 451 -21.95 -0.09 -11.36
CA ILE A 451 -21.58 0.27 -9.99
C ILE A 451 -20.09 0.59 -9.92
N PRO A 452 -19.69 1.83 -9.59
CA PRO A 452 -18.28 2.20 -9.45
C PRO A 452 -17.60 1.43 -8.31
N ILE A 453 -16.31 1.16 -8.49
CA ILE A 453 -15.45 0.53 -7.49
C ILE A 453 -14.85 1.62 -6.59
N GLY A 454 -15.14 1.55 -5.30
CA GLY A 454 -14.65 2.51 -4.29
C GLY A 454 -13.23 2.22 -3.83
N ASP A 455 -12.88 0.96 -3.56
CA ASP A 455 -11.53 0.56 -3.15
C ASP A 455 -11.20 -0.89 -3.56
N ILE A 456 -9.91 -1.20 -3.69
CA ILE A 456 -9.41 -2.53 -4.00
C ILE A 456 -8.19 -2.86 -3.14
N ALA A 457 -8.02 -4.13 -2.79
CA ALA A 457 -6.86 -4.61 -2.05
C ALA A 457 -6.48 -6.03 -2.46
N ILE A 458 -5.18 -6.30 -2.59
CA ILE A 458 -4.64 -7.65 -2.73
C ILE A 458 -4.18 -8.13 -1.37
N PHE A 459 -4.43 -9.39 -1.09
CA PHE A 459 -4.06 -10.05 0.15
C PHE A 459 -3.87 -11.54 -0.14
N ASP A 460 -3.06 -12.23 0.66
CA ASP A 460 -2.77 -13.64 0.44
C ASP A 460 -3.58 -14.51 1.42
N CYS A 461 -4.27 -15.52 0.91
CA CYS A 461 -5.02 -16.46 1.72
C CYS A 461 -4.65 -17.91 1.39
N LEU A 462 -5.62 -18.84 1.35
CA LEU A 462 -5.42 -20.19 0.85
C LEU A 462 -5.08 -20.23 -0.66
N LEU A 463 -5.32 -19.13 -1.38
CA LEU A 463 -4.84 -18.86 -2.73
C LEU A 463 -3.74 -17.79 -2.69
N PRO A 464 -2.71 -17.90 -3.55
CA PRO A 464 -1.86 -16.75 -3.83
C PRO A 464 -2.70 -15.66 -4.48
N HIS A 465 -2.59 -14.45 -3.97
CA HIS A 465 -3.19 -13.23 -4.49
C HIS A 465 -4.71 -13.30 -4.64
N THR A 466 -5.43 -13.00 -3.56
CA THR A 466 -6.86 -12.79 -3.58
C THR A 466 -7.14 -11.29 -3.68
N LEU A 467 -8.04 -10.90 -4.58
CA LEU A 467 -8.41 -9.51 -4.80
C LEU A 467 -9.74 -9.22 -4.09
N CYS A 468 -9.73 -8.35 -3.08
CA CYS A 468 -10.95 -7.79 -2.55
C CYS A 468 -11.32 -6.49 -3.28
N VAL A 469 -12.60 -6.33 -3.55
CA VAL A 469 -13.18 -5.22 -4.29
C VAL A 469 -14.36 -4.69 -3.49
N LEU A 470 -14.31 -3.41 -3.13
CA LEU A 470 -15.39 -2.71 -2.46
C LEU A 470 -16.08 -1.81 -3.48
N LEU A 471 -17.35 -2.07 -3.76
CA LEU A 471 -18.17 -1.25 -4.64
C LEU A 471 -18.76 -0.06 -3.86
N GLU A 472 -18.98 1.06 -4.55
CA GLU A 472 -19.67 2.23 -3.99
C GLU A 472 -21.10 1.91 -3.52
N SER A 473 -21.70 0.81 -3.97
CA SER A 473 -22.98 0.33 -3.41
C SER A 473 -22.86 -0.22 -1.98
N GLY A 474 -21.64 -0.40 -1.46
CA GLY A 474 -21.37 -1.14 -0.21
C GLY A 474 -21.18 -2.64 -0.42
N ALA A 475 -21.36 -3.15 -1.64
CA ALA A 475 -21.09 -4.55 -1.92
C ALA A 475 -19.58 -4.85 -1.89
N LEU A 476 -19.22 -5.93 -1.21
CA LEU A 476 -17.88 -6.47 -1.13
C LEU A 476 -17.79 -7.74 -1.98
N LEU A 477 -16.85 -7.75 -2.92
CA LEU A 477 -16.50 -8.92 -3.73
C LEU A 477 -15.10 -9.38 -3.34
N ILE A 478 -14.91 -10.70 -3.31
CA ILE A 478 -13.60 -11.33 -3.21
C ILE A 478 -13.43 -12.18 -4.46
N LEU A 479 -12.40 -11.85 -5.23
CA LEU A 479 -12.07 -12.46 -6.49
C LEU A 479 -10.76 -13.24 -6.36
N ASP A 480 -10.64 -14.31 -7.12
CA ASP A 480 -9.35 -14.96 -7.36
C ASP A 480 -8.47 -14.00 -8.16
N GLY A 481 -7.30 -13.61 -7.66
CA GLY A 481 -6.40 -12.69 -8.37
C GLY A 481 -5.62 -13.31 -9.52
N THR A 482 -5.84 -14.60 -9.84
CA THR A 482 -5.31 -15.26 -11.05
C THR A 482 -6.39 -15.45 -12.10
N THR A 483 -7.62 -15.78 -11.73
CA THR A 483 -8.71 -16.06 -12.69
C THR A 483 -9.76 -14.96 -12.77
N VAL A 484 -9.76 -14.02 -11.82
CA VAL A 484 -10.80 -13.00 -11.60
C VAL A 484 -12.19 -13.61 -11.33
N GLU A 485 -12.26 -14.90 -10.98
CA GLU A 485 -13.51 -15.54 -10.60
C GLU A 485 -13.99 -15.04 -9.23
N ILE A 486 -15.30 -14.83 -9.08
CA ILE A 486 -15.90 -14.50 -7.79
C ILE A 486 -15.78 -15.71 -6.85
N LEU A 487 -15.06 -15.51 -5.74
CA LEU A 487 -14.93 -16.46 -4.64
C LEU A 487 -15.98 -16.22 -3.56
N TYR A 488 -16.33 -14.95 -3.32
CA TYR A 488 -17.30 -14.54 -2.31
C TYR A 488 -17.89 -13.17 -2.64
N GLN A 489 -19.16 -13.00 -2.28
CA GLN A 489 -19.87 -11.73 -2.43
C GLN A 489 -20.72 -11.50 -1.18
N ARG A 490 -20.68 -10.28 -0.64
CA ARG A 490 -21.52 -9.83 0.47
C ARG A 490 -21.98 -8.41 0.23
N GLN A 491 -23.29 -8.20 0.30
CA GLN A 491 -23.84 -6.85 0.32
C GLN A 491 -23.75 -6.28 1.73
N LEU A 492 -23.16 -5.10 1.88
CA LEU A 492 -23.13 -4.36 3.13
C LEU A 492 -23.95 -3.08 2.97
N SER A 493 -24.67 -2.71 4.02
CA SER A 493 -25.40 -1.45 4.04
C SER A 493 -24.41 -0.30 4.17
N ARG A 494 -24.46 0.65 3.22
CA ARG A 494 -23.78 1.95 3.35
C ARG A 494 -24.29 2.67 4.59
N LEU A 495 -23.38 3.21 5.39
CA LEU A 495 -23.68 4.04 6.56
C LEU A 495 -23.90 5.49 6.16
N PHE A 496 -23.23 5.93 5.09
CA PHE A 496 -23.38 7.26 4.51
C PHE A 496 -23.80 7.13 3.04
N PRO A 497 -24.74 7.97 2.56
CA PRO A 497 -25.13 7.92 1.16
C PRO A 497 -23.92 8.19 0.27
N SER A 498 -23.75 7.37 -0.78
CA SER A 498 -22.75 7.64 -1.82
C SER A 498 -23.01 9.04 -2.37
N LYS A 499 -22.00 9.91 -2.32
CA LYS A 499 -22.02 11.13 -3.13
C LYS A 499 -21.82 10.66 -4.56
N VAL A 500 -22.90 10.32 -5.25
CA VAL A 500 -22.85 10.15 -6.70
C VAL A 500 -22.51 11.52 -7.23
N THR A 501 -21.22 11.78 -7.41
CA THR A 501 -20.76 12.92 -8.20
C THR A 501 -21.22 12.59 -9.61
N ARG A 502 -22.46 12.96 -9.95
CA ARG A 502 -22.84 13.12 -11.35
C ARG A 502 -21.76 14.03 -11.91
N ARG A 503 -20.82 13.50 -12.69
CA ARG A 503 -20.03 14.30 -13.61
C ARG A 503 -21.07 15.10 -14.35
N ALA A 504 -21.16 16.40 -14.04
CA ALA A 504 -22.15 17.25 -14.64
C ALA A 504 -21.94 17.17 -16.15
N THR A 505 -22.81 16.43 -16.84
CA THR A 505 -23.18 16.74 -18.21
C THR A 505 -23.70 18.16 -18.12
N SER A 506 -22.81 19.10 -18.41
CA SER A 506 -23.07 20.53 -18.48
C SER A 506 -24.10 20.77 -19.58
N GLY A 507 -25.37 20.63 -19.21
CA GLY A 507 -26.46 21.33 -19.86
C GLY A 507 -26.28 22.80 -19.54
N ALA A 508 -26.15 23.59 -20.60
CA ALA A 508 -26.37 25.03 -20.55
C ALA A 508 -27.76 25.32 -19.94
N ASP A 509 -27.89 26.52 -19.39
CA ASP A 509 -29.09 27.14 -18.83
C ASP A 509 -29.42 26.86 -17.36
N GLY A 510 -29.45 27.96 -16.59
CA GLY A 510 -30.12 28.03 -15.31
C GLY A 510 -29.24 28.56 -14.19
N GLY A 511 -29.04 29.89 -14.14
CA GLY A 511 -28.39 30.54 -13.02
C GLY A 511 -29.13 30.28 -11.71
N SER A 512 -28.54 29.47 -10.83
CA SER A 512 -28.78 29.56 -9.39
C SER A 512 -27.49 30.03 -8.72
N ASN A 513 -27.62 31.13 -7.99
CA ASN A 513 -26.53 31.82 -7.31
C ASN A 513 -26.23 31.15 -5.95
N ASP A 514 -26.13 29.82 -5.93
CA ASP A 514 -25.79 29.08 -4.72
C ASP A 514 -24.28 29.08 -4.51
N LYS A 515 -23.79 30.19 -3.94
CA LYS A 515 -22.45 30.32 -3.33
C LYS A 515 -22.34 29.47 -2.05
N ARG A 516 -22.60 28.18 -2.16
CA ARG A 516 -22.22 27.16 -1.18
C ARG A 516 -21.47 26.05 -1.90
N SER A 517 -20.29 26.37 -2.44
CA SER A 517 -19.25 25.35 -2.62
C SER A 517 -18.76 24.96 -1.22
N GLY A 518 -19.63 24.30 -0.44
CA GLY A 518 -19.20 23.60 0.75
C GLY A 518 -18.17 22.59 0.28
N ASN A 519 -16.96 22.67 0.84
CA ASN A 519 -15.92 21.66 0.77
C ASN A 519 -16.54 20.32 1.17
N SER A 520 -17.16 19.65 0.21
CA SER A 520 -17.80 18.36 0.38
C SER A 520 -16.68 17.37 0.65
N ARG A 521 -16.32 17.23 1.94
CA ARG A 521 -15.31 16.27 2.41
C ARG A 521 -15.62 14.92 1.78
N GLU A 522 -14.71 14.41 0.97
CA GLU A 522 -14.82 13.04 0.47
C GLU A 522 -14.90 12.14 1.69
N CYS A 523 -16.01 11.41 1.84
CA CYS A 523 -16.11 10.46 2.93
C CYS A 523 -15.08 9.37 2.64
N SER A 524 -14.15 9.13 3.56
CA SER A 524 -13.23 8.02 3.43
C SER A 524 -14.02 6.72 3.30
N PHE A 525 -13.76 5.97 2.24
CA PHE A 525 -14.37 4.69 1.98
C PHE A 525 -13.28 3.71 1.56
N LEU A 526 -12.77 2.96 2.54
CA LEU A 526 -11.50 2.23 2.40
C LEU A 526 -11.67 0.79 2.86
N LEU A 527 -10.96 -0.11 2.20
CA LEU A 527 -10.92 -1.53 2.50
C LEU A 527 -9.52 -1.95 2.94
N ARG A 528 -9.41 -2.67 4.06
CA ARG A 528 -8.16 -3.28 4.53
C ARG A 528 -8.35 -4.75 4.91
N PRO A 529 -8.02 -5.70 4.01
CA PRO A 529 -7.97 -7.11 4.36
C PRO A 529 -6.79 -7.41 5.29
N LYS A 530 -6.94 -8.47 6.08
CA LYS A 530 -5.90 -9.09 6.91
C LYS A 530 -5.86 -10.57 6.54
N ASP A 531 -4.71 -11.03 6.06
CA ASP A 531 -4.50 -12.41 5.57
C ASP A 531 -4.87 -13.47 6.60
N ARG A 532 -4.41 -13.26 7.84
CA ARG A 532 -4.56 -14.23 8.93
C ARG A 532 -4.80 -13.51 10.28
N PRO A 533 -5.76 -13.96 11.12
CA PRO A 533 -6.93 -14.69 10.66
C PRO A 533 -7.67 -13.85 9.61
N LEU A 534 -8.31 -14.50 8.64
CA LEU A 534 -9.05 -13.82 7.59
C LEU A 534 -10.05 -12.84 8.20
N THR A 535 -9.72 -11.55 8.09
CA THR A 535 -10.51 -10.44 8.62
C THR A 535 -10.48 -9.32 7.60
N MET A 536 -11.58 -8.61 7.44
CA MET A 536 -11.60 -7.41 6.61
C MET A 536 -12.14 -6.25 7.41
N CYS A 537 -11.50 -5.10 7.28
CA CYS A 537 -12.03 -3.84 7.79
C CYS A 537 -12.48 -2.99 6.62
N ILE A 538 -13.71 -2.51 6.68
CA ILE A 538 -14.23 -1.46 5.81
C ILE A 538 -14.40 -0.23 6.67
N LEU A 539 -13.71 0.85 6.31
CA LEU A 539 -13.88 2.15 6.93
C LEU A 539 -14.81 2.98 6.08
N GLU A 540 -15.86 3.51 6.70
CA GLU A 540 -16.69 4.55 6.11
C GLU A 540 -16.75 5.76 7.05
N HIS A 541 -16.17 6.89 6.60
CA HIS A 541 -16.00 8.10 7.38
C HIS A 541 -15.26 7.82 8.70
N ASN A 542 -15.98 7.68 9.81
CA ASN A 542 -15.42 7.33 11.12
C ASN A 542 -16.00 6.05 11.71
N THR A 543 -16.48 5.15 10.88
CA THR A 543 -16.98 3.84 11.32
C THR A 543 -16.18 2.72 10.68
N ALA A 544 -15.63 1.84 11.51
CA ALA A 544 -14.99 0.61 11.11
C ALA A 544 -16.00 -0.54 11.16
N VAL A 545 -16.30 -1.14 10.02
CA VAL A 545 -17.06 -2.38 9.89
C VAL A 545 -16.05 -3.51 9.78
N ILE A 546 -15.96 -4.35 10.81
CA ILE A 546 -15.01 -5.46 10.87
C ILE A 546 -15.76 -6.76 10.55
N LEU A 547 -15.39 -7.36 9.42
CA LEU A 547 -15.81 -8.70 9.01
C LEU A 547 -14.78 -9.69 9.52
N ARG A 548 -15.17 -10.56 10.44
CA ARG A 548 -14.26 -11.54 11.07
C ARG A 548 -14.81 -12.95 10.93
N ALA A 549 -13.93 -13.94 11.11
CA ALA A 549 -14.34 -15.31 11.38
C ALA A 549 -15.32 -15.35 12.56
N SER A 550 -16.49 -15.98 12.35
CA SER A 550 -17.46 -16.29 13.40
C SER A 550 -16.87 -17.19 14.48
#